data_AF-A0A7Z9M7Z1-F1
#
_entry.id   AF-A0A7Z9M7Z1-F1
#
_cell.length_a   1.000
_cell.length_b   1.000
_cell.length_c   1.000
_cell.angle_alpha   90.00
_cell.angle_beta   90.00
_cell.angle_gamma   90.00
#
_symmetry.space_group_name_H-M   'P 1'
#
loop_
_entity.id
_entity.type
_entity.pdbx_description
1 polymer ?
#
loop_
_entity_poly.entity_id
_entity_poly.type
_entity_poly.pdbx_seq_one_letter_code
_entity_poly.pdbx_strand_id
1 'polypeptide(L)'
;MSSIWANRLRRAVRRPPTELFYHGKLEFKALKDRFRTSPIPTSPDETLPRIFGVKNITELWNVVAAQPFFLQTKLEKPNIFREQLKAEVDRITRASDEAMAFISDFLGSGRTSHKANLNWHLDSKNNVVWPLDFFRDIDVLDKGRKSDIKMPWELSRLQWLTPVAQCYMLNGD
;
A
#
# COMPACT_ATOMS: atom_id res chain seq x y z
N MET A 1 6.94 -8.13 28.48
CA MET A 1 7.08 -9.29 27.56
C MET A 1 6.86 -10.67 28.23
N SER A 2 7.08 -10.87 29.54
CA SER A 2 6.94 -12.20 30.19
C SER A 2 5.50 -12.75 30.28
N SER A 3 4.47 -11.90 30.40
CA SER A 3 3.09 -12.37 30.61
C SER A 3 2.44 -13.00 29.37
N ILE A 4 2.85 -12.60 28.17
CA ILE A 4 2.30 -13.13 26.90
C ILE A 4 2.76 -14.57 26.68
N TRP A 5 4.05 -14.85 26.90
CA TRP A 5 4.61 -16.19 26.78
C TRP A 5 4.07 -17.14 27.84
N ALA A 6 3.93 -16.68 29.09
CA ALA A 6 3.28 -17.44 30.15
C ALA A 6 1.81 -17.78 29.82
N ASN A 7 1.05 -16.83 29.25
CA ASN A 7 -0.33 -17.06 28.82
C ASN A 7 -0.44 -17.96 27.59
N ARG A 8 0.56 -17.98 26.69
CA ARG A 8 0.62 -18.92 25.56
C ARG A 8 0.91 -20.34 26.06
N LEU A 9 1.89 -20.51 26.95
CA LEU A 9 2.20 -21.80 27.58
C LEU A 9 1.01 -22.37 28.35
N ARG A 10 0.34 -21.54 29.17
CA ARG A 10 -0.86 -21.96 29.92
C ARG A 10 -2.01 -22.40 29.01
N ARG A 11 -2.17 -21.77 27.86
CA ARG A 11 -3.16 -22.18 26.84
C ARG A 11 -2.74 -23.48 26.16
N ALA A 12 -1.46 -23.66 25.85
CA ALA A 12 -0.94 -24.86 25.19
C ALA A 12 -1.21 -26.15 25.99
N VAL A 13 -1.13 -26.09 27.32
CA VAL A 13 -1.41 -27.24 28.21
C VAL A 13 -2.84 -27.77 28.06
N ARG A 14 -3.81 -26.92 27.66
CA ARG A 14 -5.22 -27.30 27.49
C ARG A 14 -5.58 -27.67 26.05
N ARG A 15 -4.63 -27.67 25.12
CA ARG A 15 -4.88 -27.97 23.70
C ARG A 15 -4.53 -29.41 23.36
N PRO A 16 -5.25 -30.06 22.43
CA PRO A 16 -4.89 -31.37 21.91
C PRO A 16 -3.47 -31.38 21.33
N PRO A 17 -2.70 -32.46 21.49
CA PRO A 17 -1.35 -32.57 20.92
C PRO A 17 -1.31 -32.40 19.39
N THR A 18 -2.36 -32.83 18.70
CA THR A 18 -2.51 -32.68 17.25
C THR A 18 -2.64 -31.22 16.82
N GLU A 19 -3.38 -30.41 17.59
CA GLU A 19 -3.50 -28.96 17.37
C GLU A 19 -2.15 -28.27 17.58
N LEU A 20 -1.42 -28.63 18.65
CA LEU A 20 -0.09 -28.09 18.91
C LEU A 20 0.89 -28.43 17.79
N PHE A 21 0.87 -29.67 17.30
CA PHE A 21 1.72 -30.10 16.19
C PHE A 21 1.38 -29.37 14.88
N TYR A 22 0.09 -29.24 14.56
CA TYR A 22 -0.37 -28.51 13.39
C TYR A 22 0.09 -27.04 13.40
N HIS A 23 -0.12 -26.34 14.52
CA HIS A 23 0.34 -24.96 14.67
C HIS A 23 1.85 -24.83 14.71
N GLY A 24 2.56 -25.78 15.33
CA GLY A 24 4.02 -25.83 15.30
C GLY A 24 4.57 -25.96 13.88
N LYS A 25 3.95 -26.80 13.04
CA LYS A 25 4.31 -26.93 11.63
C LYS A 25 4.06 -25.64 10.84
N LEU A 26 2.92 -24.98 11.08
CA LEU A 26 2.62 -23.68 10.46
C LEU A 26 3.62 -22.60 10.87
N GLU A 27 3.94 -22.52 12.17
CA GLU A 27 4.90 -21.55 12.70
C GLU A 27 6.30 -21.80 12.13
N PHE A 28 6.73 -23.06 12.05
CA PHE A 28 8.00 -23.42 11.43
C PHE A 28 8.05 -23.04 9.94
N LYS A 29 6.95 -23.29 9.20
CA LYS A 29 6.85 -22.90 7.78
C LYS A 29 6.95 -21.38 7.63
N ALA A 30 6.27 -20.61 8.48
CA ALA A 30 6.30 -19.15 8.47
C ALA A 30 7.68 -18.60 8.87
N LEU A 31 8.36 -19.21 9.86
CA LEU A 31 9.72 -18.82 10.24
C LEU A 31 10.73 -19.11 9.14
N LYS A 32 10.52 -20.18 8.35
CA LYS A 32 11.34 -20.48 7.19
C LYS A 32 11.26 -19.38 6.12
N ASP A 33 10.13 -18.68 6.02
CA ASP A 33 9.97 -17.56 5.08
C ASP A 33 10.88 -16.37 5.44
N ARG A 34 11.41 -16.28 6.66
CA ARG A 34 12.42 -15.29 7.06
C ARG A 34 13.76 -15.47 6.35
N PHE A 35 14.14 -16.74 6.13
CA PHE A 35 15.43 -17.12 5.56
C PHE A 35 15.32 -17.51 4.09
N ARG A 36 14.10 -17.57 3.56
CA ARG A 36 13.87 -17.63 2.13
C ARG A 36 13.91 -16.21 1.62
N THR A 37 14.81 -15.93 0.68
CA THR A 37 14.65 -14.77 -0.19
C THR A 37 13.28 -14.85 -0.86
N SER A 38 12.79 -13.71 -1.36
CA SER A 38 11.70 -13.72 -2.34
C SER A 38 11.94 -14.88 -3.31
N PRO A 39 10.92 -15.71 -3.62
CA PRO A 39 11.08 -16.78 -4.61
C PRO A 39 11.49 -16.24 -5.99
N ILE A 40 11.51 -14.91 -6.14
CA ILE A 40 12.12 -14.16 -7.24
C ILE A 40 13.49 -13.65 -6.73
N PRO A 41 14.58 -14.42 -6.90
CA PRO A 41 15.93 -14.07 -6.42
C PRO A 41 16.62 -12.98 -7.24
N THR A 42 15.97 -12.52 -8.31
CA THR A 42 16.50 -11.59 -9.30
C THR A 42 15.84 -10.24 -9.19
N SER A 43 16.60 -9.19 -9.52
CA SER A 43 16.04 -7.85 -9.67
C SER A 43 14.85 -7.90 -10.65
N PRO A 44 13.69 -7.29 -10.30
CA PRO A 44 12.57 -7.16 -11.24
C PRO A 44 12.99 -6.57 -12.59
N ASP A 45 13.95 -5.65 -12.58
CA ASP A 45 14.51 -5.01 -13.79
C ASP A 45 15.27 -5.98 -14.70
N GLU A 46 15.81 -7.08 -14.17
CA GLU A 46 16.53 -8.08 -14.96
C GLU A 46 15.60 -9.19 -15.44
N THR A 47 14.67 -9.61 -14.59
CA THR A 47 13.86 -10.80 -14.84
C THR A 47 12.56 -10.51 -15.57
N LEU A 48 11.86 -9.43 -15.21
CA LEU A 48 10.58 -9.13 -15.84
C LEU A 48 10.73 -8.81 -17.33
N PRO A 49 11.70 -7.97 -17.77
CA PRO A 49 11.84 -7.70 -19.19
C PRO A 49 12.10 -8.95 -20.02
N ARG A 50 12.92 -9.89 -19.50
CA ARG A 50 13.20 -11.17 -20.15
C ARG A 50 11.97 -12.07 -20.24
N ILE A 51 11.17 -12.17 -19.18
CA ILE A 51 9.94 -13.00 -19.16
C ILE A 51 8.91 -12.48 -20.18
N PHE A 52 8.78 -11.16 -20.27
CA PHE A 52 7.78 -10.50 -21.12
C PHE A 52 8.31 -10.11 -22.52
N GLY A 53 9.58 -10.39 -22.81
CA GLY A 53 10.19 -10.09 -24.12
C GLY A 53 10.36 -8.60 -24.42
N VAL A 54 10.51 -7.76 -23.40
CA VAL A 54 10.72 -6.31 -23.51
C VAL A 54 12.14 -5.92 -23.09
N LYS A 55 12.60 -4.73 -23.46
CA LYS A 55 13.99 -4.29 -23.24
C LYS A 55 14.27 -3.87 -21.80
N ASN A 56 13.30 -3.25 -21.14
CA ASN A 56 13.43 -2.74 -19.77
C ASN A 56 12.06 -2.63 -19.09
N ILE A 57 12.08 -2.28 -17.80
CA ILE A 57 10.86 -2.18 -16.99
C ILE A 57 9.93 -1.06 -17.49
N THR A 58 10.47 0.04 -18.03
CA THR A 58 9.68 1.15 -18.57
C THR A 58 8.87 0.71 -19.78
N GLU A 59 9.47 -0.09 -20.67
CA GLU A 59 8.75 -0.68 -21.80
C GLU A 59 7.68 -1.67 -21.33
N LEU A 60 7.97 -2.49 -20.31
CA LEU A 60 6.96 -3.36 -19.70
C LEU A 60 5.76 -2.57 -19.21
N TRP A 61 5.99 -1.46 -18.50
CA TRP A 61 4.92 -0.59 -18.01
C TRP A 61 4.09 -0.01 -19.14
N ASN A 62 4.72 0.45 -20.22
CA ASN A 62 4.01 0.94 -21.40
C ASN A 62 3.15 -0.14 -22.06
N VAL A 63 3.68 -1.38 -22.19
CA VAL A 63 2.94 -2.51 -22.76
C VAL A 63 1.73 -2.88 -21.89
N VAL A 64 1.90 -2.93 -20.56
CA VAL A 64 0.82 -3.19 -19.61
C VAL A 64 -0.23 -2.08 -19.63
N ALA A 65 0.20 -0.82 -19.65
CA ALA A 65 -0.69 0.35 -19.73
C ALA A 65 -1.48 0.40 -21.04
N ALA A 66 -0.92 -0.12 -22.14
CA ALA A 66 -1.60 -0.23 -23.43
C ALA A 66 -2.58 -1.41 -23.51
N GLN A 67 -2.57 -2.35 -22.55
CA GLN A 67 -3.52 -3.46 -22.58
C GLN A 67 -4.96 -2.95 -22.41
N PRO A 68 -5.92 -3.52 -23.14
CA PRO A 68 -7.32 -3.21 -22.94
C PRO A 68 -7.71 -3.61 -21.52
N PHE A 69 -8.00 -2.61 -20.69
CA PHE A 69 -8.45 -2.80 -19.33
C PHE A 69 -9.97 -2.61 -19.28
N PHE A 70 -10.68 -3.43 -18.51
CA PHE A 70 -12.15 -3.37 -18.41
C PHE A 70 -12.68 -2.08 -17.74
N LEU A 71 -11.79 -1.13 -17.43
CA LEU A 71 -12.19 0.19 -16.92
C LEU A 71 -12.42 1.15 -18.07
N GLN A 72 -13.50 1.92 -17.95
CA GLN A 72 -13.77 3.04 -18.83
C GLN A 72 -12.70 4.12 -18.63
N THR A 73 -11.75 4.22 -19.55
CA THR A 73 -10.67 5.23 -19.53
C THR A 73 -11.06 6.54 -20.20
N LYS A 74 -12.26 6.62 -20.77
CA LYS A 74 -12.82 7.81 -21.42
C LYS A 74 -14.22 8.10 -20.92
N LEU A 75 -14.44 9.32 -20.46
CA LEU A 75 -15.78 9.81 -20.20
C LEU A 75 -16.46 10.11 -21.54
N GLU A 76 -17.64 9.56 -21.81
CA GLU A 76 -18.30 9.72 -23.12
C GLU A 76 -18.74 11.18 -23.40
N LYS A 77 -19.14 11.90 -22.35
CA LYS A 77 -19.69 13.26 -22.44
C LYS A 77 -19.11 14.18 -21.37
N PRO A 78 -17.79 14.46 -21.40
CA PRO A 78 -17.12 15.26 -20.37
C PRO A 78 -17.63 16.70 -20.33
N ASN A 79 -18.04 17.27 -21.46
CA ASN A 79 -18.63 18.61 -21.52
C ASN A 79 -19.94 18.69 -20.72
N ILE A 80 -20.83 17.70 -20.86
CA ILE A 80 -22.10 17.68 -20.12
C ILE A 80 -21.83 17.56 -18.62
N PHE A 81 -20.90 16.68 -18.21
CA PHE A 81 -20.51 16.55 -16.81
C PHE A 81 -19.97 17.88 -16.27
N ARG A 82 -19.08 18.55 -17.01
CA ARG A 82 -18.56 19.88 -16.63
C ARG A 82 -19.63 20.94 -16.51
N GLU A 83 -20.58 20.98 -17.43
CA GLU A 83 -21.62 22.01 -17.47
C GLU A 83 -22.66 21.81 -16.36
N GLN A 84 -23.08 20.56 -16.14
CA GLN A 84 -24.16 20.22 -15.21
C GLN A 84 -23.68 20.04 -13.76
N LEU A 85 -22.42 19.64 -13.55
CA LEU A 85 -21.86 19.31 -12.24
C LEU A 85 -20.60 20.14 -11.93
N LYS A 86 -20.63 21.45 -12.20
CA LYS A 86 -19.50 22.37 -11.98
C LYS A 86 -18.86 22.22 -10.59
N ALA A 87 -19.68 22.18 -9.54
CA ALA A 87 -19.18 22.04 -8.16
C ALA A 87 -18.39 20.75 -7.94
N GLU A 88 -18.74 19.66 -8.62
CA GLU A 88 -18.04 18.38 -8.52
C GLU A 88 -16.72 18.41 -9.30
N VAL A 89 -16.71 19.06 -10.47
CA VAL A 89 -15.47 19.30 -11.22
C VAL A 89 -14.49 20.13 -10.40
N ASP A 90 -14.96 21.19 -9.74
CA ASP A 90 -14.12 22.04 -8.89
C ASP A 90 -13.59 21.26 -7.67
N ARG A 91 -14.39 20.33 -7.13
CA ARG A 91 -13.98 19.45 -6.03
C ARG A 91 -12.90 18.46 -6.46
N ILE A 92 -13.09 17.80 -7.62
CA ILE A 92 -12.15 16.84 -8.19
C ILE A 92 -10.83 17.53 -8.55
N THR A 93 -10.90 18.67 -9.24
CA THR A 93 -9.71 19.44 -9.66
C THR A 93 -8.87 19.84 -8.46
N ARG A 94 -9.50 20.41 -7.42
CA ARG A 94 -8.79 20.78 -6.18
C ARG A 94 -8.16 19.58 -5.48
N ALA A 95 -8.86 18.45 -5.41
CA ALA A 95 -8.32 17.23 -4.81
C ALA A 95 -7.17 16.64 -5.63
N SER A 96 -7.22 16.77 -6.97
CA SER A 96 -6.12 16.43 -7.87
C SER A 96 -4.91 17.33 -7.62
N ASP A 97 -5.10 18.64 -7.53
CA ASP A 97 -4.03 19.60 -7.24
C ASP A 97 -3.37 19.33 -5.88
N GLU A 98 -4.18 19.05 -4.85
CA GLU A 98 -3.68 18.66 -3.53
C GLU A 98 -2.86 17.36 -3.61
N ALA A 99 -3.35 16.34 -4.30
CA ALA A 99 -2.61 15.10 -4.51
C ALA A 99 -1.28 15.34 -5.24
N MET A 100 -1.28 16.09 -6.34
CA MET A 100 -0.09 16.41 -7.12
C MET A 100 0.92 17.27 -6.33
N ALA A 101 0.43 18.08 -5.37
CA ALA A 101 1.25 18.79 -4.40
C ALA A 101 1.69 17.93 -3.20
N PHE A 102 1.45 16.62 -3.24
CA PHE A 102 1.73 15.66 -2.16
C PHE A 102 1.03 16.04 -0.84
N ILE A 103 -0.19 16.57 -0.91
CA ILE A 103 -1.04 16.89 0.22
C ILE A 103 -2.13 15.83 0.33
N SER A 104 -2.24 15.21 1.49
CA SER A 104 -3.23 14.16 1.75
C SER A 104 -3.79 14.26 3.16
N ASP A 105 -5.08 13.96 3.32
CA ASP A 105 -5.72 13.75 4.62
C ASP A 105 -6.12 12.28 4.75
N PHE A 106 -5.45 11.58 5.65
CA PHE A 106 -5.72 10.16 5.92
C PHE A 106 -6.45 10.02 7.25
N LEU A 107 -7.52 9.23 7.26
CA LEU A 107 -8.24 8.83 8.47
C LEU A 107 -8.77 10.01 9.31
N GLY A 108 -9.00 11.17 8.70
CA GLY A 108 -9.39 12.39 9.41
C GLY A 108 -8.31 12.90 10.36
N SER A 109 -7.04 12.59 10.10
CA SER A 109 -5.91 13.09 10.88
C SER A 109 -5.52 14.52 10.51
N GLY A 110 -6.15 15.08 9.49
CA GLY A 110 -5.88 16.41 8.97
C GLY A 110 -4.92 16.37 7.79
N ARG A 111 -4.74 17.53 7.17
CA ARG A 111 -3.88 17.68 5.99
C ARG A 111 -2.42 17.50 6.37
N THR A 112 -1.77 16.56 5.69
CA THR A 112 -0.33 16.33 5.78
C THR A 112 0.30 16.60 4.42
N SER A 113 1.37 17.37 4.40
CA SER A 113 2.19 17.59 3.20
C SER A 113 3.39 16.68 3.26
N HIS A 114 3.65 16.00 2.15
CA HIS A 114 4.81 15.15 1.98
C HIS A 114 5.77 15.77 0.96
N LYS A 115 6.96 15.18 0.82
CA LYS A 115 7.95 15.58 -0.20
C LYS A 115 7.85 14.69 -1.42
N ALA A 116 8.33 15.16 -2.56
CA ALA A 116 8.38 14.41 -3.84
C ALA A 116 9.17 13.08 -3.79
N ASN A 117 9.84 12.78 -2.67
CA ASN A 117 10.39 11.48 -2.36
C ASN A 117 9.70 10.94 -1.09
N LEU A 118 8.51 10.36 -1.28
CA LEU A 118 7.67 9.87 -0.19
C LEU A 118 8.41 8.80 0.60
N ASN A 119 8.53 9.01 1.91
CA ASN A 119 8.89 7.92 2.80
C ASN A 119 7.64 7.08 3.06
N TRP A 120 7.49 5.99 2.30
CA TRP A 120 6.35 5.07 2.37
C TRP A 120 6.12 4.46 3.76
N HIS A 121 7.11 4.49 4.64
CA HIS A 121 7.03 3.94 5.99
C HIS A 121 6.81 5.02 7.06
N LEU A 122 6.70 6.29 6.67
CA LEU A 122 6.50 7.38 7.60
C LEU A 122 5.04 7.44 8.04
N ASP A 123 4.83 7.32 9.34
CA ASP A 123 3.65 7.85 10.01
C ASP A 123 3.81 9.37 10.12
N SER A 124 3.23 10.11 9.16
CA SER A 124 3.31 11.57 9.10
C SER A 124 2.65 12.27 10.29
N LYS A 125 1.68 11.62 10.95
CA LYS A 125 0.95 12.16 12.09
C LYS A 125 1.81 12.21 13.35
N ASN A 126 2.61 11.18 13.58
CA ASN A 126 3.47 11.08 14.77
C ASN A 126 4.97 11.26 14.47
N ASN A 127 5.31 11.48 13.20
CA ASN A 127 6.67 11.59 12.69
C ASN A 127 7.54 10.36 13.05
N VAL A 128 6.99 9.16 12.84
CA VAL A 128 7.68 7.90 13.15
C VAL A 128 7.84 7.06 11.89
N VAL A 129 9.06 6.57 11.65
CA VAL A 129 9.35 5.67 10.54
C VAL A 129 9.18 4.22 11.01
N TRP A 130 8.34 3.46 10.30
CA TRP A 130 8.21 2.03 10.52
C TRP A 130 9.41 1.29 9.89
N PRO A 131 9.97 0.29 10.58
CA PRO A 131 11.15 -0.40 10.09
C PRO A 131 10.80 -1.32 8.91
N LEU A 132 11.75 -1.46 7.99
CA LEU A 132 11.69 -2.46 6.92
C LEU A 132 12.28 -3.78 7.44
N ASP A 133 11.53 -4.44 8.31
CA ASP A 133 11.90 -5.72 8.92
C ASP A 133 10.96 -6.84 8.45
N PHE A 134 11.31 -8.08 8.80
CA PHE A 134 10.41 -9.21 8.59
C PHE A 134 9.09 -8.97 9.34
N PHE A 135 7.97 -9.03 8.62
CA PHE A 135 6.66 -8.56 9.06
C PHE A 135 6.18 -9.09 10.43
N ARG A 136 6.69 -10.24 10.89
CA ARG A 136 6.34 -10.82 12.20
C ARG A 136 7.12 -10.22 13.38
N ASP A 137 8.23 -9.55 13.12
CA ASP A 137 9.05 -8.89 14.14
C ASP A 137 8.59 -7.46 14.43
N ILE A 138 7.82 -6.88 13.50
CA ILE A 138 7.27 -5.54 13.64
C ILE A 138 6.17 -5.58 14.69
N ASP A 139 6.38 -4.92 15.83
CA ASP A 139 5.32 -4.72 16.83
C ASP A 139 4.35 -3.62 16.37
N VAL A 140 3.39 -4.02 15.54
CA VAL A 140 2.36 -3.16 14.98
C VAL A 140 1.51 -2.48 16.07
N LEU A 141 1.40 -3.10 17.25
CA LEU A 141 0.53 -2.62 18.32
C LEU A 141 1.24 -1.73 19.34
N ASP A 142 2.57 -1.64 19.29
CA ASP A 142 3.45 -1.04 20.31
C ASP A 142 2.75 0.06 21.11
N LYS A 143 2.16 -0.34 22.24
CA LYS A 143 1.28 0.55 23.03
C LYS A 143 2.05 1.65 23.73
N GLY A 144 3.37 1.52 23.84
CA GLY A 144 4.24 2.51 24.46
C GLY A 144 4.67 3.60 23.47
N ARG A 145 4.58 3.33 22.17
CA ARG A 145 4.95 4.28 21.12
C ARG A 145 3.72 4.99 20.58
N LYS A 146 3.79 6.31 20.52
CA LYS A 146 2.79 7.10 19.80
C LYS A 146 3.01 6.90 18.30
N SER A 147 2.41 5.86 17.73
CA SER A 147 2.48 5.56 16.30
C SER A 147 1.19 4.94 15.78
N ASP A 148 0.90 5.16 14.50
CA ASP A 148 -0.25 4.61 13.80
C ASP A 148 0.21 3.96 12.48
N ILE A 149 0.25 2.62 12.46
CA ILE A 149 0.65 1.88 11.26
C ILE A 149 -0.32 2.08 10.09
N LYS A 150 -1.53 2.57 10.35
CA LYS A 150 -2.51 2.78 9.30
C LYS A 150 -2.11 3.93 8.39
N MET A 151 -1.33 4.90 8.89
CA MET A 151 -0.85 6.03 8.07
C MET A 151 -0.05 5.57 6.84
N PRO A 152 1.04 4.78 6.98
CA PRO A 152 1.75 4.25 5.81
C PRO A 152 0.89 3.27 4.98
N TRP A 153 -0.06 2.56 5.60
CA TRP A 153 -1.00 1.71 4.85
C TRP A 153 -1.91 2.54 3.93
N GLU A 154 -2.54 3.61 4.42
CA GLU A 154 -3.39 4.47 3.59
C GLU A 154 -2.59 5.18 2.50
N LEU A 155 -1.37 5.62 2.81
CA LEU A 155 -0.46 6.18 1.81
C LEU A 155 -0.20 5.19 0.66
N SER A 156 0.06 3.93 1.00
CA SER A 156 0.37 2.85 0.05
C SER A 156 -0.85 2.35 -0.73
N ARG A 157 -2.08 2.64 -0.29
CA ARG A 157 -3.30 2.28 -1.04
C ARG A 157 -3.54 3.17 -2.26
N LEU A 158 -2.83 4.30 -2.37
CA LEU A 158 -2.91 5.22 -3.50
C LEU A 158 -4.32 5.77 -3.79
N GLN A 159 -5.26 5.65 -2.85
CA GLN A 159 -6.63 6.16 -3.03
C GLN A 159 -6.65 7.68 -3.22
N TRP A 160 -5.66 8.38 -2.65
CA TRP A 160 -5.43 9.82 -2.82
C TRP A 160 -5.07 10.23 -4.26
N LEU A 161 -4.69 9.28 -5.13
CA LEU A 161 -4.46 9.54 -6.57
C LEU A 161 -5.72 9.38 -7.42
N THR A 162 -6.82 8.86 -6.86
CA THR A 162 -8.10 8.72 -7.60
C THR A 162 -8.57 10.04 -8.22
N PRO A 163 -8.54 11.18 -7.51
CA PRO A 163 -8.92 12.46 -8.09
C PRO A 163 -8.04 12.89 -9.27
N VAL A 164 -6.77 12.50 -9.30
CA VAL A 164 -5.85 12.78 -10.43
C VAL A 164 -6.34 12.05 -11.68
N ALA A 165 -6.66 10.76 -11.56
CA ALA A 165 -7.22 9.99 -12.67
C ALA A 165 -8.59 10.53 -13.13
N GLN A 166 -9.43 10.96 -12.18
CA GLN A 166 -10.71 11.59 -12.50
C GLN A 166 -10.54 12.93 -13.22
N CYS A 167 -9.56 13.75 -12.80
CA CYS A 167 -9.23 15.00 -13.45
C CYS A 167 -8.80 14.75 -14.90
N TYR A 168 -7.86 13.83 -15.10
CA TYR A 168 -7.41 13.39 -16.43
C TYR A 168 -8.58 12.93 -17.32
N MET A 169 -9.53 12.15 -16.79
CA MET A 169 -10.71 11.74 -17.56
C MET A 169 -11.64 12.90 -17.94
N LEU A 170 -11.66 13.97 -17.14
CA LEU A 170 -12.42 15.17 -17.43
C LEU A 170 -11.72 16.01 -18.50
N ASN A 171 -10.47 16.42 -18.27
CA ASN A 171 -9.79 17.45 -19.08
C ASN A 171 -8.70 16.92 -20.04
N GLY A 172 -8.21 15.70 -19.85
CA GLY A 172 -7.14 15.09 -20.64
C GLY A 172 -5.72 15.46 -20.22
N ASP A 173 -5.54 16.13 -19.08
CA ASP A 173 -4.25 16.58 -18.50
C ASP A 173 -3.81 15.67 -17.35
#